data_AF-A0A183H790-F1
#
_entry.id   AF-A0A183H790-F1
#
_cell.length_a   1.000
_cell.length_b   1.000
_cell.length_c   1.000
_cell.angle_alpha   90.00
_cell.angle_beta   90.00
_cell.angle_gamma   90.00
#
_symmetry.space_group_name_H-M   'P 1'
#
loop_
_entity.id
_entity.type
_entity.pdbx_description
1 polymer ?
#
loop_
_entity_poly.entity_id
_entity_poly.type
_entity_poly.pdbx_seq_one_letter_code
_entity_poly.pdbx_strand_id
1 'polypeptide(L)'
;HKLHPDDYVPSDGRPWELDTFEKNVQRAHEYHQHKLRHKFFELRHEKKVAIPTEEWTIFPGDLVQVMVGKDKSKTGVVSHVNKETNAVFVRGRHTKLVNDHENFAESGVNSIYRQVEQPLYIHKGQVKLVDPSDNEPCEAEWVLNEEGNEYIRISKRSKFQIPVPQLARATSEYLTPDRYVEVEGKDTPAEVVLEKTYKPVLKSFEEEIADAMGIQDKRKLQPTYWY
;
A
#
# COMPACT_ATOMS: atom_id res chain seq x y z
N HIS A 1 18.43 -15.66 -1.94
CA HIS A 1 17.41 -16.25 -1.05
C HIS A 1 16.23 -15.30 -0.92
N LYS A 2 15.00 -15.82 -0.81
CA LYS A 2 13.82 -14.99 -0.51
C LYS A 2 13.67 -14.88 1.01
N LEU A 3 13.40 -13.68 1.52
CA LEU A 3 13.09 -13.46 2.93
C LEU A 3 11.76 -14.14 3.28
N HIS A 4 11.69 -14.88 4.39
CA HIS A 4 10.45 -15.48 4.85
C HIS A 4 9.49 -14.38 5.35
N PRO A 5 8.18 -14.44 5.09
CA PRO A 5 7.23 -13.40 5.53
C PRO A 5 7.27 -13.12 7.04
N ASP A 6 7.48 -14.14 7.86
CA ASP A 6 7.55 -13.99 9.33
C ASP A 6 8.82 -13.26 9.79
N ASP A 7 9.89 -13.27 8.98
CA ASP A 7 11.14 -12.62 9.29
C ASP A 7 11.15 -11.13 8.89
N TYR A 8 10.15 -10.70 8.10
CA TYR A 8 10.02 -9.31 7.68
C TYR A 8 9.60 -8.41 8.84
N VAL A 9 10.38 -7.36 9.06
CA VAL A 9 10.00 -6.24 9.93
C VAL A 9 9.72 -5.01 9.09
N PRO A 10 8.50 -4.45 9.21
CA PRO A 10 8.15 -3.19 8.59
C PRO A 10 9.13 -2.08 8.91
N SER A 11 9.47 -1.32 7.88
CA SER A 11 10.26 -0.10 7.98
C SER A 11 9.55 1.01 7.20
N ASP A 12 10.02 2.25 7.33
CA ASP A 12 9.43 3.37 6.58
C ASP A 12 9.69 3.28 5.06
N GLY A 13 10.74 2.56 4.65
CA GLY A 13 11.06 2.25 3.25
C GLY A 13 10.28 1.05 2.72
N ARG A 14 10.21 0.93 1.39
CA ARG A 14 9.49 -0.18 0.73
C ARG A 14 10.24 -1.50 0.91
N PRO A 15 9.55 -2.66 1.02
CA PRO A 15 10.20 -3.95 1.24
C PRO A 15 11.23 -4.35 0.16
N TRP A 16 11.06 -3.84 -1.07
CA TRP A 16 11.92 -4.14 -2.22
C TRP A 16 13.00 -3.06 -2.46
N GLU A 17 13.07 -2.02 -1.64
CA GLU A 17 14.23 -1.13 -1.64
C GLU A 17 15.45 -1.90 -1.12
N LEU A 18 16.59 -1.74 -1.80
CA LEU A 18 17.79 -2.53 -1.53
C LEU A 18 18.22 -2.43 -0.06
N ASP A 19 18.28 -1.22 0.49
CA ASP A 19 18.66 -0.96 1.89
C ASP A 19 17.69 -1.65 2.88
N THR A 20 16.38 -1.54 2.66
CA THR A 20 15.35 -2.19 3.49
C THR A 20 15.43 -3.71 3.40
N PHE A 21 15.65 -4.23 2.18
CA PHE A 21 15.77 -5.67 1.95
C PHE A 21 17.02 -6.23 2.62
N GLU A 22 18.18 -5.60 2.44
CA GLU A 22 19.45 -6.02 3.05
C GLU A 22 19.37 -6.02 4.58
N LYS A 23 18.81 -4.96 5.18
CA LYS A 23 18.60 -4.88 6.63
C LYS A 23 17.73 -6.00 7.16
N ASN A 24 16.64 -6.30 6.47
CA ASN A 24 15.74 -7.38 6.87
C ASN A 24 16.39 -8.77 6.72
N VAL A 25 17.11 -9.01 5.62
CA VAL A 25 17.83 -10.28 5.40
C VAL A 25 18.93 -10.48 6.45
N GLN A 26 19.70 -9.42 6.74
CA GLN A 26 20.75 -9.43 7.75
C GLN A 26 20.16 -9.73 9.15
N ARG A 27 19.09 -9.02 9.54
CA ARG A 27 18.37 -9.27 10.80
C ARG A 27 17.85 -10.71 10.89
N ALA A 28 17.24 -11.23 9.83
CA ALA A 28 16.70 -12.59 9.80
C ALA A 28 17.82 -13.63 9.97
N HIS A 29 18.97 -13.41 9.31
CA HIS A 29 20.13 -14.25 9.46
C HIS A 29 20.63 -14.27 10.91
N GLU A 30 20.78 -13.10 11.53
CA GLU A 30 21.19 -12.95 12.93
C GLU A 30 20.19 -13.62 13.88
N TYR A 31 18.89 -13.42 13.66
CA TYR A 31 17.84 -14.06 14.44
C TYR A 31 17.94 -15.59 14.41
N HIS A 32 18.10 -16.18 13.22
CA HIS A 32 18.25 -17.62 13.06
C HIS A 32 19.54 -18.15 13.69
N GLN A 33 20.66 -17.43 13.55
CA GLN A 33 21.89 -17.80 14.24
C GLN A 33 21.74 -17.79 15.77
N HIS A 34 21.07 -16.77 16.33
CA HIS A 34 20.80 -16.69 17.76
C HIS A 34 19.88 -17.82 18.24
N LYS A 35 18.87 -18.18 17.45
CA LYS A 35 17.96 -19.31 17.72
C LYS A 35 18.71 -20.64 17.79
N LEU A 36 19.60 -20.90 16.83
CA LEU A 36 20.46 -22.09 16.81
C LEU A 36 21.42 -22.15 18.00
N ARG A 37 21.90 -20.98 18.46
CA ARG A 37 22.80 -20.86 19.62
C ARG A 37 22.07 -20.80 20.96
N HIS A 38 20.74 -20.94 20.97
CA HIS A 38 19.89 -20.75 22.16
C HIS A 38 20.15 -19.43 22.91
N LYS A 39 20.54 -18.38 22.18
CA LYS A 39 20.78 -17.05 22.75
C LYS A 39 19.53 -16.19 22.66
N PHE A 40 19.40 -15.26 23.60
CA PHE A 40 18.40 -14.19 23.51
C PHE A 40 18.67 -13.31 22.27
N PHE A 41 17.61 -12.73 21.71
CA PHE A 41 17.68 -11.82 20.58
C PHE A 41 16.70 -10.68 20.84
N GLU A 42 17.23 -9.47 20.98
CA GLU A 42 16.48 -8.28 21.40
C GLU A 42 15.37 -7.90 20.41
N LEU A 43 15.61 -8.10 19.11
CA LEU A 43 14.69 -7.68 18.04
C LEU A 43 13.77 -8.81 17.57
N ARG A 44 13.38 -9.75 18.45
CA ARG A 44 12.65 -10.97 18.07
C ARG A 44 11.29 -10.66 17.43
N HIS A 45 10.44 -9.87 18.10
CA HIS A 45 9.18 -9.36 17.55
C HIS A 45 8.81 -8.06 18.24
N GLU A 46 8.75 -6.95 17.50
CA GLU A 46 8.11 -5.74 18.02
C GLU A 46 6.60 -5.87 17.91
N LYS A 47 5.88 -5.40 18.93
CA LYS A 47 4.42 -5.32 18.87
C LYS A 47 4.04 -4.27 17.83
N LYS A 48 3.38 -4.70 16.75
CA LYS A 48 2.89 -3.79 15.72
C LYS A 48 1.88 -2.82 16.33
N VAL A 49 2.11 -1.51 16.15
CA VAL A 49 1.20 -0.42 16.55
C VAL A 49 0.46 0.10 15.32
N ALA A 50 0.25 -0.72 14.28
CA ALA A 50 -0.44 -0.29 13.07
C ALA A 50 -1.89 0.11 13.42
N ILE A 51 -2.30 1.29 12.97
CA ILE A 51 -3.68 1.77 13.14
C ILE A 51 -4.59 0.85 12.30
N PRO A 52 -5.73 0.38 12.85
CA PRO A 52 -6.69 -0.41 12.08
C PRO A 52 -7.12 0.29 10.80
N THR A 53 -7.35 -0.48 9.73
CA THR A 53 -7.72 0.05 8.42
C THR A 53 -8.97 0.92 8.47
N GLU A 54 -9.93 0.56 9.32
CA GLU A 54 -11.22 1.26 9.49
C GLU A 54 -11.06 2.62 10.18
N GLU A 55 -10.05 2.80 11.01
CA GLU A 55 -9.77 4.06 11.72
C GLU A 55 -8.86 5.00 10.91
N TRP A 56 -8.28 4.49 9.82
CA TRP A 56 -7.30 5.23 9.03
C TRP A 56 -7.95 6.35 8.22
N THR A 57 -7.48 7.59 8.42
CA THR A 57 -8.13 8.79 7.84
C THR A 57 -7.25 9.63 6.93
N ILE A 58 -5.95 9.37 6.72
CA ILE A 58 -5.06 10.23 5.91
C ILE A 58 -4.59 9.51 4.65
N PHE A 59 -4.87 10.02 3.46
CA PHE A 59 -4.52 9.39 2.19
C PHE A 59 -3.54 10.21 1.36
N PRO A 60 -2.87 9.59 0.37
CA PRO A 60 -2.10 10.32 -0.63
C PRO A 60 -2.94 11.42 -1.29
N GLY A 61 -2.38 12.62 -1.35
CA GLY A 61 -3.05 13.82 -1.89
C GLY A 61 -3.79 14.66 -0.85
N ASP A 62 -3.93 14.22 0.40
CA ASP A 62 -4.56 15.05 1.44
C ASP A 62 -3.67 16.24 1.79
N LEU A 63 -4.32 17.35 2.17
CA LEU A 63 -3.65 18.51 2.77
C LEU A 63 -3.50 18.27 4.27
N VAL A 64 -2.26 18.34 4.75
CA VAL A 64 -1.92 18.09 6.15
C VAL A 64 -1.04 19.22 6.69
N GLN A 65 -1.08 19.40 8.01
CA GLN A 65 -0.19 20.31 8.73
C GLN A 65 0.81 19.50 9.56
N VAL A 66 2.08 19.91 9.49
CA VAL A 66 3.16 19.32 10.27
C VAL A 66 3.13 19.91 11.68
N MET A 67 3.14 19.08 12.71
CA MET A 67 3.00 19.52 14.12
C MET A 67 4.34 19.63 14.86
N VAL A 68 5.42 19.10 14.28
CA VAL A 68 6.74 18.98 14.93
C VAL A 68 7.90 19.36 14.01
N GLY A 69 9.06 19.63 14.61
CA GLY A 69 10.30 19.90 13.87
C GLY A 69 10.36 21.28 13.21
N LYS A 70 11.31 21.43 12.27
CA LYS A 70 11.61 22.70 11.58
C LYS A 70 10.43 23.26 10.78
N ASP A 71 9.60 22.38 10.24
CA ASP A 71 8.43 22.74 9.42
C ASP A 71 7.13 22.75 10.21
N LYS A 72 7.19 22.83 11.55
CA LYS A 72 6.01 22.94 12.40
C LYS A 72 5.09 24.08 11.94
N SER A 73 3.79 23.81 11.98
CA SER A 73 2.69 24.68 11.55
C SER A 73 2.64 24.96 10.05
N LYS A 74 3.55 24.41 9.24
CA LYS A 74 3.44 24.49 7.78
C LYS A 74 2.53 23.40 7.25
N THR A 75 1.77 23.74 6.22
CA THR A 75 0.95 22.80 5.47
C THR A 75 1.72 22.20 4.31
N GLY A 76 1.28 21.03 3.85
CA GLY A 76 1.81 20.34 2.68
C GLY A 76 0.89 19.21 2.24
N VAL A 77 1.15 18.69 1.04
CA VAL A 77 0.36 17.61 0.45
C VAL A 77 1.03 16.27 0.74
N VAL A 78 0.26 15.28 1.16
CA VAL A 78 0.75 13.91 1.39
C VAL A 78 1.19 13.29 0.07
N SER A 79 2.44 12.82 -0.01
CA SER A 79 2.98 12.15 -1.19
C SER A 79 2.65 10.66 -1.18
N HIS A 80 2.93 9.97 -0.08
CA HIS A 80 2.60 8.57 0.13
C HIS A 80 2.49 8.27 1.63
N VAL A 81 1.91 7.11 1.91
CA VAL A 81 1.54 6.66 3.25
C VAL A 81 2.07 5.24 3.43
N ASN A 82 2.70 4.99 4.58
CA ASN A 82 3.08 3.66 5.03
C ASN A 82 2.18 3.26 6.21
N LYS A 83 1.22 2.37 5.95
CA LYS A 83 0.27 1.90 6.96
C LYS A 83 0.89 0.92 7.97
N GLU A 84 2.00 0.26 7.62
CA GLU A 84 2.65 -0.69 8.52
C GLU A 84 3.36 0.02 9.69
N THR A 85 3.97 1.18 9.40
CA THR A 85 4.65 2.02 10.41
C THR A 85 3.82 3.24 10.86
N ASN A 86 2.65 3.45 10.26
CA ASN A 86 1.81 4.65 10.37
C ASN A 86 2.53 5.95 10.00
N ALA A 87 3.50 5.86 9.09
CA ALA A 87 4.24 7.00 8.60
C ALA A 87 3.55 7.66 7.40
N VAL A 88 3.65 8.97 7.34
CA VAL A 88 3.18 9.82 6.25
C VAL A 88 4.34 10.66 5.77
N PHE A 89 4.50 10.74 4.45
CA PHE A 89 5.49 11.60 3.83
C PHE A 89 4.79 12.79 3.20
N VAL A 90 5.29 13.99 3.51
CA VAL A 90 4.66 15.25 3.08
C VAL A 90 5.62 15.94 2.11
N ARG A 91 5.14 16.21 0.89
CA ARG A 91 5.97 16.72 -0.21
C ARG A 91 6.70 18.01 0.20
N GLY A 92 8.03 18.00 0.12
CA GLY A 92 8.87 19.17 0.45
C GLY A 92 8.75 19.66 1.89
N ARG A 93 8.38 18.78 2.84
CA ARG A 93 8.30 19.07 4.28
C ARG A 93 9.02 17.97 5.06
N HIS A 94 9.51 18.32 6.25
CA HIS A 94 10.23 17.40 7.13
C HIS A 94 11.36 16.68 6.38
N THR A 95 12.20 17.45 5.68
CA THR A 95 13.26 16.91 4.84
C THR A 95 14.60 16.86 5.56
N LYS A 96 15.43 15.84 5.28
CA LYS A 96 16.85 15.82 5.62
C LYS A 96 17.69 16.05 4.36
N LEU A 97 18.85 16.68 4.51
CA LEU A 97 19.84 16.79 3.45
C LEU A 97 20.66 15.49 3.41
N VAL A 98 20.69 14.82 2.27
CA VAL A 98 21.48 13.60 2.04
C VAL A 98 22.50 13.89 0.96
N ASN A 99 23.73 13.41 1.16
CA ASN A 99 24.77 13.43 0.13
C ASN A 99 24.75 12.08 -0.59
N ASP A 100 24.24 12.05 -1.82
CA ASP A 100 24.11 10.79 -2.58
C ASP A 100 25.49 10.23 -3.02
N HIS A 101 26.58 11.03 -2.91
CA HIS A 101 27.93 10.67 -3.36
C HIS A 101 28.98 10.62 -2.24
N GLU A 102 28.58 10.44 -0.97
CA GLU A 102 29.55 10.32 0.13
C GLU A 102 30.60 9.22 -0.12
N ASN A 103 30.19 8.09 -0.71
CA ASN A 103 31.08 6.98 -1.05
C ASN A 103 31.92 7.19 -2.33
N PHE A 104 31.68 8.27 -3.08
CA PHE A 104 32.38 8.59 -4.33
C PHE A 104 33.32 9.80 -4.19
N ALA A 105 33.50 10.31 -2.97
CA ALA A 105 34.44 11.40 -2.69
C ALA A 105 35.87 11.07 -3.17
N GLU A 106 36.26 9.79 -3.13
CA GLU A 106 37.56 9.30 -3.62
C GLU A 106 37.70 9.35 -5.16
N SER A 107 36.59 9.42 -5.91
CA SER A 107 36.58 9.42 -7.38
C SER A 107 36.62 10.83 -7.99
N GLY A 108 36.79 11.89 -7.18
CA GLY A 108 36.89 13.27 -7.66
C GLY A 108 35.58 13.87 -8.21
N VAL A 109 34.44 13.21 -7.97
CA VAL A 109 33.11 13.67 -8.38
C VAL A 109 32.55 14.61 -7.31
N ASN A 110 32.01 15.76 -7.73
CA ASN A 110 31.41 16.73 -6.82
C ASN A 110 30.22 16.12 -6.06
N SER A 111 30.11 16.41 -4.75
CA SER A 111 28.98 15.97 -3.94
C SER A 111 27.66 16.58 -4.43
N ILE A 112 26.68 15.72 -4.71
CA ILE A 112 25.31 16.14 -5.03
C ILE A 112 24.47 15.98 -3.76
N TYR A 113 23.93 17.09 -3.30
CA TYR A 113 23.06 17.12 -2.15
C TYR A 113 21.60 17.10 -2.59
N ARG A 114 20.80 16.24 -1.96
CA ARG A 114 19.37 16.13 -2.20
C ARG A 114 18.60 16.24 -0.89
N GLN A 115 17.49 16.96 -0.92
CA GLN A 115 16.53 16.95 0.18
C GLN A 115 15.64 15.74 0.04
N VAL A 116 15.58 14.91 1.09
CA VAL A 116 14.77 13.70 1.13
C VAL A 116 13.73 13.84 2.23
N GLU A 117 12.44 13.73 1.88
CA GLU A 117 11.35 13.73 2.87
C GLU A 117 11.56 12.63 3.90
N GLN A 118 11.32 12.93 5.17
CA GLN A 118 11.37 11.98 6.28
C GLN A 118 9.95 11.64 6.76
N PRO A 119 9.77 10.47 7.38
CA PRO A 119 8.48 10.01 7.86
C PRO A 119 7.95 10.90 9.01
N LEU A 120 6.66 11.23 8.96
CA LEU A 120 5.91 11.80 10.07
C LEU A 120 4.89 10.78 10.56
N TYR A 121 4.89 10.47 11.85
CA TYR A 121 4.07 9.41 12.42
C TYR A 121 2.73 9.93 12.94
N ILE A 122 1.63 9.40 12.41
CA ILE A 122 0.26 9.79 12.80
C ILE A 122 -0.03 9.45 14.26
N HIS A 123 0.31 8.23 14.68
CA HIS A 123 0.08 7.77 16.06
C HIS A 123 0.84 8.59 17.13
N LYS A 124 1.89 9.33 16.72
CA LYS A 124 2.64 10.25 17.59
C LYS A 124 2.13 11.70 17.51
N GLY A 125 1.06 11.96 16.76
CA GLY A 125 0.49 13.30 16.57
C GLY A 125 1.40 14.27 15.81
N GLN A 126 2.33 13.76 15.00
CA GLN A 126 3.31 14.59 14.28
C GLN A 126 2.76 15.28 13.04
N VAL A 127 1.59 14.84 12.57
CA VAL A 127 0.88 15.34 11.40
C VAL A 127 -0.63 15.28 11.66
N LYS A 128 -1.37 16.29 11.20
CA LYS A 128 -2.85 16.32 11.26
C LYS A 128 -3.43 16.73 9.91
N LEU A 129 -4.66 16.32 9.62
CA LEU A 129 -5.39 16.82 8.45
C LEU A 129 -5.66 18.31 8.61
N VAL A 130 -5.80 19.01 7.50
CA VAL A 130 -6.26 20.39 7.47
C VAL A 130 -7.74 20.40 7.10
N ASP A 131 -8.53 21.11 7.89
CA ASP A 131 -9.95 21.27 7.64
C ASP A 131 -10.17 22.25 6.47
N PRO A 132 -10.87 21.85 5.39
CA PRO A 132 -11.07 22.73 4.24
C PRO A 132 -11.98 23.93 4.51
N SER A 133 -12.74 23.94 5.63
CA SER A 133 -13.63 25.06 5.98
C SER A 133 -12.88 26.27 6.53
N ASP A 134 -11.85 26.05 7.35
CA ASP A 134 -11.12 27.12 8.05
C ASP A 134 -9.59 27.03 7.93
N ASN A 135 -9.06 26.00 7.25
CA ASN A 135 -7.63 25.72 7.07
C ASN A 135 -6.85 25.46 8.38
N GLU A 136 -7.54 25.09 9.45
CA GLU A 136 -6.92 24.75 10.73
C GLU A 136 -6.72 23.22 10.87
N PRO A 137 -5.74 22.76 11.68
CA PRO A 137 -5.51 21.34 11.89
C PRO A 137 -6.70 20.67 12.59
N CYS A 138 -7.10 19.51 12.08
CA CYS A 138 -8.22 18.74 12.62
C CYS A 138 -7.93 17.23 12.64
N GLU A 139 -8.68 16.53 13.48
CA GLU A 139 -8.80 15.08 13.45
C GLU A 139 -10.10 14.71 12.74
N ALA A 140 -10.06 13.67 11.92
CA ALA A 140 -11.22 13.18 11.20
C ALA A 140 -11.75 11.88 11.84
N GLU A 141 -13.04 11.64 11.65
CA GLU A 141 -13.71 10.38 11.97
C GLU A 141 -14.55 9.93 10.77
N TRP A 142 -14.69 8.62 10.59
CA TRP A 142 -15.58 8.05 9.59
C TRP A 142 -17.00 8.03 10.11
N VAL A 143 -17.93 8.62 9.36
CA VAL A 143 -19.35 8.69 9.70
C VAL A 143 -20.15 8.23 8.49
N LEU A 144 -21.18 7.43 8.72
CA LEU A 144 -22.11 7.02 7.67
C LEU A 144 -22.89 8.25 7.18
N ASN A 145 -22.99 8.43 5.87
CA ASN A 145 -23.77 9.53 5.28
C ASN A 145 -25.27 9.40 5.62
N GLU A 146 -26.01 10.50 5.45
CA GLU A 146 -27.44 10.55 5.78
C GLU A 146 -28.27 9.52 4.99
N GLU A 147 -27.84 9.16 3.79
CA GLU A 147 -28.48 8.16 2.94
C GLU A 147 -28.21 6.71 3.39
N GLY A 148 -27.22 6.48 4.25
CA GLY A 148 -26.85 5.15 4.73
C GLY A 148 -26.04 4.30 3.75
N ASN A 149 -25.51 4.91 2.68
CA ASN A 149 -24.85 4.20 1.57
C ASN A 149 -23.32 4.20 1.68
N GLU A 150 -22.72 5.27 2.22
CA GLU A 150 -21.27 5.47 2.18
C GLU A 150 -20.72 6.10 3.46
N TYR A 151 -19.51 5.70 3.85
CA TYR A 151 -18.77 6.36 4.93
C TYR A 151 -18.01 7.57 4.40
N ILE A 152 -18.25 8.72 5.01
CA ILE A 152 -17.58 9.97 4.73
C ILE A 152 -16.68 10.36 5.91
N ARG A 153 -15.55 11.02 5.62
CA ARG A 153 -14.69 11.58 6.67
C ARG A 153 -15.25 12.91 7.10
N ILE A 154 -15.44 13.10 8.40
CA ILE A 154 -15.91 14.35 8.98
C ILE A 154 -14.88 14.86 9.99
N SER A 155 -14.59 16.16 9.94
CA SER A 155 -13.78 16.84 10.95
C SER A 155 -14.46 16.78 12.31
N LYS A 156 -13.79 16.28 13.35
CA LYS A 156 -14.37 16.20 14.70
C LYS A 156 -14.77 17.57 15.25
N ARG A 157 -14.04 18.61 14.86
CA ARG A 157 -14.16 19.98 15.38
C ARG A 157 -15.23 20.80 14.65
N SER A 158 -15.13 20.92 13.32
CA SER A 158 -16.06 21.75 12.52
C SER A 158 -17.30 21.00 12.05
N LYS A 159 -17.27 19.66 12.16
CA LYS A 159 -18.24 18.75 11.52
C LYS A 159 -18.34 18.91 10.00
N PHE A 160 -17.32 19.52 9.39
CA PHE A 160 -17.22 19.65 7.94
C PHE A 160 -16.72 18.35 7.30
N GLN A 161 -17.24 18.03 6.12
CA GLN A 161 -16.85 16.85 5.36
C GLN A 161 -15.48 17.05 4.70
N ILE A 162 -14.57 16.09 4.88
CA ILE A 162 -13.23 16.10 4.27
C ILE A 162 -13.21 15.08 3.11
N PRO A 163 -13.31 15.54 1.85
CA PRO A 163 -13.39 14.63 0.69
C PRO A 163 -12.11 13.82 0.53
N VAL A 164 -12.22 12.56 0.12
CA VAL A 164 -11.06 11.70 -0.18
C VAL A 164 -10.41 12.17 -1.50
N PRO A 165 -9.10 12.47 -1.54
CA PRO A 165 -8.43 12.93 -2.75
C PRO A 165 -8.45 11.90 -3.88
N GLN A 166 -8.45 12.36 -5.13
CA GLN A 166 -8.38 11.48 -6.30
C GLN A 166 -7.11 10.61 -6.30
N LEU A 167 -5.99 11.12 -5.80
CA LEU A 167 -4.73 10.38 -5.72
C LEU A 167 -4.83 9.15 -4.81
N ALA A 168 -5.74 9.15 -3.83
CA ALA A 168 -6.01 8.00 -2.98
C ALA A 168 -6.68 6.83 -3.74
N ARG A 169 -7.38 7.14 -4.84
CA ARG A 169 -8.05 6.17 -5.72
C ARG A 169 -7.18 5.72 -6.88
N ALA A 170 -5.99 6.30 -7.05
CA ALA A 170 -5.10 5.95 -8.14
C ALA A 170 -4.55 4.52 -7.95
N THR A 171 -4.66 3.70 -8.99
CA THR A 171 -4.03 2.37 -9.04
C THR A 171 -2.52 2.51 -9.20
N SER A 172 -1.77 1.43 -8.99
CA SER A 172 -0.30 1.38 -9.12
C SER A 172 0.25 1.96 -10.44
N GLU A 173 -0.55 1.93 -11.50
CA GLU A 173 -0.23 2.43 -12.84
C GLU A 173 -0.51 3.93 -13.02
N TYR A 174 -1.02 4.60 -12.00
CA TYR A 174 -1.43 6.02 -12.01
C TYR A 174 -2.46 6.37 -13.11
N LEU A 175 -3.15 5.35 -13.62
CA LEU A 175 -4.16 5.48 -14.66
C LEU A 175 -5.55 5.48 -14.03
N THR A 176 -6.40 6.39 -14.49
CA THR A 176 -7.82 6.41 -14.14
C THR A 176 -8.62 5.66 -15.21
N PRO A 177 -9.75 5.02 -14.87
CA PRO A 177 -10.60 4.33 -15.85
C PRO A 177 -10.92 5.20 -17.06
N ASP A 178 -11.26 6.47 -16.84
CA ASP A 178 -11.60 7.43 -17.91
C ASP A 178 -10.44 7.77 -18.87
N ARG A 179 -9.19 7.46 -18.48
CA ARG A 179 -7.98 7.73 -19.27
C ARG A 179 -7.37 6.47 -19.86
N TYR A 180 -7.96 5.31 -19.60
CA TYR A 180 -7.50 4.06 -20.17
C TYR A 180 -7.76 4.06 -21.68
N VAL A 181 -6.74 3.69 -22.45
CA VAL A 181 -6.84 3.53 -23.91
C VAL A 181 -6.66 2.06 -24.20
N GLU A 182 -7.72 1.43 -24.71
CA GLU A 182 -7.71 0.01 -25.05
C GLU A 182 -6.71 -0.29 -26.17
N VAL A 183 -5.88 -1.31 -25.96
CA VAL A 183 -4.90 -1.81 -26.92
C VAL A 183 -5.57 -2.83 -27.83
N GLU A 184 -5.73 -2.47 -29.10
CA GLU A 184 -6.31 -3.33 -30.11
C GLU A 184 -5.59 -4.69 -30.19
N GLY A 185 -6.36 -5.78 -30.14
CA GLY A 185 -5.87 -7.16 -30.24
C GLY A 185 -5.26 -7.76 -28.97
N LYS A 186 -5.04 -6.95 -27.92
CA LYS A 186 -4.59 -7.43 -26.61
C LYS A 186 -5.64 -7.22 -25.52
N ASP A 187 -6.44 -6.18 -25.65
CA ASP A 187 -7.51 -5.86 -24.71
C ASP A 187 -8.86 -6.31 -25.26
N THR A 188 -9.72 -6.82 -24.38
CA THR A 188 -11.09 -7.21 -24.72
C THR A 188 -12.03 -6.06 -24.37
N PRO A 189 -12.84 -5.55 -25.32
CA PRO A 189 -13.71 -4.40 -25.07
C PRO A 189 -14.82 -4.76 -24.06
N ALA A 190 -15.27 -3.76 -23.30
CA ALA A 190 -16.24 -3.94 -22.22
C ALA A 190 -17.54 -4.63 -22.67
N GLU A 191 -18.01 -4.34 -23.88
CA GLU A 191 -19.24 -4.94 -24.45
C GLU A 191 -19.14 -6.46 -24.56
N VAL A 192 -17.98 -6.99 -24.98
CA VAL A 192 -17.73 -8.43 -25.12
C VAL A 192 -17.55 -9.09 -23.75
N VAL A 193 -16.86 -8.41 -22.82
CA VAL A 193 -16.64 -8.94 -21.46
C VAL A 193 -17.94 -9.04 -20.66
N LEU A 194 -18.85 -8.07 -20.82
CA LEU A 194 -20.12 -8.02 -20.11
C LEU A 194 -21.20 -8.92 -20.76
N GLU A 195 -20.92 -9.50 -21.93
CA GLU A 195 -21.83 -10.42 -22.59
C GLU A 195 -22.07 -11.66 -21.71
N LYS A 196 -23.34 -11.89 -21.34
CA LYS A 196 -23.74 -13.04 -20.54
C LYS A 196 -23.88 -14.29 -21.41
N THR A 197 -22.76 -14.99 -21.61
CA THR A 197 -22.69 -16.20 -22.44
C THR A 197 -22.95 -17.50 -21.66
N TYR A 198 -22.77 -17.47 -20.32
CA TYR A 198 -22.97 -18.65 -19.47
C TYR A 198 -24.43 -19.09 -19.43
N LYS A 199 -24.67 -20.38 -19.72
CA LYS A 199 -25.96 -21.05 -19.60
C LYS A 199 -25.84 -22.16 -18.55
N PRO A 200 -26.61 -22.12 -17.45
CA PRO A 200 -26.52 -23.15 -16.43
C PRO A 200 -27.09 -24.47 -16.96
N VAL A 201 -26.26 -25.50 -17.03
CA VAL A 201 -26.62 -26.86 -17.47
C VAL A 201 -26.10 -27.87 -16.45
N LEU A 202 -26.79 -29.01 -16.28
CA LEU A 202 -26.36 -30.12 -15.43
C LEU A 202 -25.31 -30.99 -16.15
N LYS A 203 -24.19 -30.38 -16.55
CA LYS A 203 -23.04 -31.04 -17.17
C LYS A 203 -21.75 -30.46 -16.59
N SER A 204 -20.67 -31.24 -16.59
CA SER A 204 -19.35 -30.69 -16.32
C SER A 204 -18.85 -29.85 -17.50
N PHE A 205 -17.83 -29.02 -17.27
CA PHE A 205 -17.16 -28.27 -18.34
C PHE A 205 -16.61 -29.21 -19.43
N GLU A 206 -16.01 -30.32 -19.01
CA GLU A 206 -15.43 -31.32 -19.91
C GLU A 206 -16.50 -31.99 -20.77
N GLU A 207 -17.65 -32.34 -20.17
CA GLU A 207 -18.79 -32.93 -20.90
C GLU A 207 -19.37 -31.95 -21.93
N GLU A 208 -19.54 -30.68 -21.57
CA GLU A 208 -20.07 -29.65 -22.47
C GLU A 208 -19.12 -29.39 -23.65
N ILE A 209 -17.82 -29.30 -23.39
CA ILE A 209 -16.81 -29.14 -24.46
C ILE A 209 -16.71 -30.39 -25.33
N ALA A 210 -16.78 -31.59 -24.74
CA ALA A 210 -16.78 -32.83 -25.50
C ALA A 210 -17.97 -32.90 -26.46
N ASP A 211 -19.17 -32.55 -25.99
CA ASP A 211 -20.36 -32.47 -26.82
C ASP A 211 -20.24 -31.39 -27.91
N ALA A 212 -19.76 -30.19 -27.57
CA ALA A 212 -19.61 -29.07 -28.49
C ALA A 212 -18.58 -29.35 -29.60
N MET A 213 -17.49 -30.04 -29.27
CA MET A 213 -16.43 -30.41 -30.22
C MET A 213 -16.70 -31.76 -30.91
N GLY A 214 -17.79 -32.45 -30.57
CA GLY A 214 -18.12 -33.78 -31.11
C GLY A 214 -17.15 -34.88 -30.70
N ILE A 215 -16.45 -34.71 -29.57
CA ILE A 215 -15.49 -35.67 -29.03
C ILE A 215 -16.27 -36.79 -28.36
N GLN A 216 -16.08 -38.03 -28.84
CA GLN A 216 -16.70 -39.22 -28.24
C GLN A 216 -15.62 -40.13 -27.65
N ASP A 217 -15.65 -40.35 -26.33
CA ASP A 217 -14.83 -41.39 -25.70
C ASP A 217 -15.65 -42.66 -25.51
N LYS A 218 -15.23 -43.73 -26.20
CA LYS A 218 -15.87 -45.05 -26.12
C LYS A 218 -15.35 -45.89 -24.95
N ARG A 219 -14.27 -45.46 -24.29
CA ARG A 219 -13.65 -46.18 -23.18
C ARG A 219 -14.51 -46.01 -21.92
N LYS A 220 -14.61 -47.08 -21.13
CA LYS A 220 -15.25 -47.04 -19.81
C LYS A 220 -14.18 -46.89 -18.74
N LEU A 221 -14.38 -45.94 -17.82
CA LEU A 221 -13.55 -45.78 -16.63
C LEU A 221 -13.50 -47.11 -15.87
N GLN A 222 -12.29 -47.60 -15.62
CA GLN A 222 -12.05 -48.77 -14.79
C GLN A 222 -12.13 -48.34 -13.31
N PRO A 223 -12.61 -49.20 -12.42
CA PRO A 223 -12.67 -48.88 -11.00
C PRO A 223 -11.26 -48.68 -10.43
N THR A 224 -11.09 -47.62 -9.65
CA THR A 224 -9.84 -47.29 -8.94
C THR A 224 -10.09 -47.17 -7.46
N TYR A 225 -9.15 -47.64 -6.64
CA TYR A 225 -9.19 -47.49 -5.19
C TYR A 225 -8.68 -46.10 -4.79
N TRP A 226 -9.37 -45.47 -3.83
CA TRP A 226 -8.94 -44.24 -3.17
C TRP A 226 -8.76 -44.57 -1.69
N TYR A 227 -7.56 -44.38 -1.15
CA TYR A 227 -7.18 -44.65 0.24
C TYR A 227 -6.31 -43.53 0.79
#